data_AF-A0A0S6XR66-F1
#
_entry.id   AF-A0A0S6XR66-F1
#
_cell.length_a   1.000
_cell.length_b   1.000
_cell.length_c   1.000
_cell.angle_alpha   90.00
_cell.angle_beta   90.00
_cell.angle_gamma   90.00
#
_symmetry.space_group_name_H-M   'P 1'
#
loop_
_entity.id
_entity.type
_entity.pdbx_description
1 polymer ?
#
loop_
_entity_poly.entity_id
_entity_poly.type
_entity_poly.pdbx_seq_one_letter_code
_entity_poly.pdbx_strand_id
1 'polypeptide(L)'
;MEVIKLSFRAGGEKTFMERLKDALIQRKWLLESAPPLPRPQSIDRHSPSPTRSDGIITPQPQPKRGIGIAGLERRDIEFRRNNELVIGSAFEDLEALMTSAKEVIAMAERFASTSSTGSNTEATRLLTESASAMGLMTTKDMLTGGSSGSAAEKLYITQLSRDLAEYLTDDAHGVLRKEGGIMTLVDLWAVFNRRRNGIELISPSDFSKAVHQWEDLKLPLRLRHFKSGVSVVQGRDRTDEKTTRSITEWLHSLLPSSPSDPANNFGQGVTALHAAEHFGWSLGVAAEELEMAEDRGALVRDQDTSGLRFWLNVFDAIEVDMPSLTEGDEAVFSLLRSEGLV
;
A
#
# COMPACT_ATOMS: atom_id res chain seq x y z
N MET A 1 20.83 -4.13 -9.37
CA MET A 1 20.72 -5.54 -9.81
C MET A 1 22.07 -6.18 -9.63
N GLU A 2 22.22 -7.08 -8.66
CA GLU A 2 23.42 -7.90 -8.56
C GLU A 2 23.37 -8.97 -9.65
N VAL A 3 24.37 -8.97 -10.53
CA VAL A 3 24.49 -9.96 -11.60
C VAL A 3 25.49 -11.01 -11.15
N ILE A 4 25.01 -12.22 -10.90
CA ILE A 4 25.84 -13.36 -10.51
C ILE A 4 26.15 -14.20 -11.75
N LYS A 5 27.45 -14.35 -12.07
CA LYS A 5 27.93 -15.17 -13.18
C LYS A 5 28.44 -16.52 -12.66
N LEU A 6 27.88 -17.61 -13.18
CA LEU A 6 28.30 -18.98 -12.87
C LEU A 6 29.11 -19.56 -14.04
N SER A 7 30.25 -20.20 -13.75
CA SER A 7 31.11 -20.84 -14.76
C SER A 7 31.39 -22.29 -14.40
N PHE A 8 31.24 -23.20 -15.36
CA PHE A 8 31.42 -24.65 -15.17
C PHE A 8 32.71 -25.11 -15.86
N ARG A 9 33.58 -25.84 -15.16
CA ARG A 9 34.89 -26.29 -15.69
C ARG A 9 34.89 -27.71 -16.26
N ALA A 10 33.86 -28.51 -15.98
CA ALA A 10 33.81 -29.94 -16.32
C ALA A 10 32.47 -30.36 -16.95
N GLY A 11 31.77 -29.44 -17.62
CA GLY A 11 30.39 -29.65 -18.07
C GLY A 11 29.39 -29.62 -16.91
N GLY A 12 28.15 -30.05 -17.15
CA GLY A 12 27.06 -30.05 -16.16
C GLY A 12 26.17 -28.80 -16.17
N GLU A 13 26.44 -27.82 -17.04
CA GLU A 13 25.64 -26.59 -17.16
C GLU A 13 24.17 -26.88 -17.47
N LYS A 14 23.88 -27.87 -18.33
CA LYS A 14 22.51 -28.22 -18.74
C LYS A 14 21.72 -28.83 -17.59
N THR A 15 22.32 -29.80 -16.90
CA THR A 15 21.72 -30.44 -15.72
C THR A 15 21.53 -29.45 -14.57
N PHE A 16 22.49 -28.54 -14.36
CA PHE A 16 22.35 -27.47 -13.39
C PHE A 16 21.23 -26.50 -13.79
N MET A 17 21.16 -26.09 -15.06
CA MET A 17 20.11 -25.19 -15.54
C MET A 17 18.72 -25.82 -15.45
N GLU A 18 18.56 -27.11 -15.76
CA GLU A 18 17.29 -27.84 -15.57
C GLU A 18 16.89 -27.85 -14.10
N ARG A 19 17.79 -28.24 -13.19
CA ARG A 19 17.50 -28.25 -11.75
C ARG A 19 17.27 -26.85 -11.18
N LEU A 20 17.95 -25.84 -11.69
CA LEU A 20 17.74 -24.44 -11.30
C LEU A 20 16.36 -23.97 -11.75
N LYS A 21 15.94 -24.29 -12.98
CA LYS A 21 14.58 -24.00 -13.47
C LYS A 21 13.53 -24.71 -12.61
N ASP A 22 13.73 -25.99 -12.31
CA ASP A 22 12.81 -26.75 -11.46
C ASP A 22 12.73 -26.16 -10.05
N ALA A 23 13.88 -25.78 -9.46
CA ALA A 23 13.91 -25.10 -8.18
C ALA A 23 13.18 -23.74 -8.26
N LEU A 24 13.44 -22.95 -9.31
CA LEU A 24 12.83 -21.64 -9.53
C LEU A 24 11.31 -21.71 -9.69
N ILE A 25 10.80 -22.78 -10.30
CA ILE A 25 9.37 -23.07 -10.40
C ILE A 25 8.82 -23.48 -9.03
N GLN A 26 9.52 -24.38 -8.33
CA GLN A 26 9.08 -24.92 -7.04
C GLN A 26 9.11 -23.88 -5.91
N ARG A 27 9.96 -22.84 -6.02
CA ARG A 27 10.03 -21.71 -5.07
C ARG A 27 10.14 -22.12 -3.60
N LYS A 28 10.73 -23.28 -3.31
CA LYS A 28 10.72 -23.89 -1.97
C LYS A 28 11.40 -23.04 -0.89
N TRP A 29 12.38 -22.21 -1.24
CA TRP A 29 13.01 -21.27 -0.30
C TRP A 29 12.05 -20.16 0.17
N LEU A 30 10.92 -19.94 -0.52
CA LEU A 30 9.84 -19.06 -0.05
C LEU A 30 8.93 -19.73 0.99
N LEU A 31 9.02 -21.06 1.15
CA LEU A 31 8.28 -21.83 2.16
C LEU A 31 9.09 -22.03 3.46
N GLU A 32 10.36 -21.60 3.50
CA GLU A 32 11.22 -21.73 4.68
C GLU A 32 10.76 -20.84 5.86
N SER A 33 9.90 -19.85 5.57
CA SER A 33 9.18 -19.03 6.55
C SER A 33 7.78 -19.57 6.93
N ALA A 34 7.35 -20.71 6.37
CA ALA A 34 6.11 -21.35 6.80
C ALA A 34 6.38 -22.22 8.04
N PRO A 35 5.49 -22.22 9.06
CA PRO A 35 5.64 -23.11 10.21
C PRO A 35 5.79 -24.57 9.73
N PRO A 36 6.69 -25.36 10.34
CA PRO A 36 6.87 -26.74 9.95
C PRO A 36 5.55 -27.50 10.07
N LEU A 37 5.14 -28.18 9.00
CA LEU A 37 4.02 -29.11 9.03
C LEU A 37 4.24 -30.09 10.21
N PRO A 38 3.23 -30.36 11.04
CA PRO A 38 3.34 -31.31 12.13
C PRO A 38 3.74 -32.67 11.55
N ARG A 39 4.99 -33.07 11.79
CA ARG A 39 5.43 -34.42 11.43
C ARG A 39 4.66 -35.37 12.35
N PRO A 40 3.93 -36.36 11.83
CA PRO A 40 3.41 -37.42 12.69
C PRO A 40 4.60 -38.04 13.41
N GLN A 41 4.54 -38.03 14.73
CA GLN A 41 5.55 -38.59 15.61
C GLN A 41 5.77 -40.05 15.18
N SER A 42 6.91 -40.31 14.56
CA SER A 42 7.40 -41.67 14.40
C SER A 42 7.67 -42.18 15.81
N ILE A 43 6.79 -43.06 16.29
CA ILE A 43 6.97 -43.78 17.55
C ILE A 43 8.38 -44.39 17.53
N ASP A 44 9.18 -43.94 18.49
CA ASP A 44 10.50 -44.49 18.81
C ASP A 44 10.39 -46.01 18.96
N ARG A 45 11.07 -46.73 18.07
CA ARG A 45 11.51 -48.09 18.36
C ARG A 45 13.03 -48.10 18.31
N HIS A 46 13.61 -47.98 19.50
CA HIS A 46 15.01 -48.22 19.80
C HIS A 46 15.54 -49.42 19.01
N SER A 47 16.52 -49.17 18.15
CA SER A 47 17.45 -50.20 17.69
C SER A 47 18.63 -50.26 18.65
N PRO A 48 18.95 -51.43 19.24
CA PRO A 48 20.33 -51.77 19.53
C PRO A 48 20.98 -52.34 18.27
N SER A 49 22.17 -51.83 17.98
CA SER A 49 23.10 -52.28 16.94
C SER A 49 23.42 -53.79 17.00
N PRO A 50 23.79 -54.42 15.86
CA PRO A 50 23.92 -55.87 15.76
C PRO A 50 25.30 -56.35 16.23
N THR A 51 25.31 -57.30 17.16
CA THR A 51 26.40 -58.28 17.30
C THR A 51 25.93 -59.62 16.75
N ARG A 52 26.81 -60.20 15.94
CA ARG A 52 26.69 -61.46 15.20
C ARG A 52 26.36 -62.65 16.10
N SER A 53 25.41 -63.49 15.69
CA SER A 53 25.53 -64.96 15.74
C SER A 53 24.36 -65.63 15.01
N ASP A 54 24.69 -66.70 14.29
CA ASP A 54 23.85 -67.58 13.48
C ASP A 54 22.55 -68.06 14.12
N GLY A 55 21.52 -68.26 13.30
CA GLY A 55 20.47 -69.21 13.59
C GLY A 55 19.08 -68.91 13.02
N ILE A 56 18.68 -69.69 12.01
CA ILE A 56 17.30 -70.09 11.67
C ILE A 56 16.47 -69.08 10.84
N ILE A 57 16.37 -69.41 9.56
CA ILE A 57 15.52 -68.79 8.54
C ILE A 57 14.06 -69.18 8.80
N THR A 58 13.23 -68.19 9.16
CA THR A 58 11.78 -68.22 8.92
C THR A 58 11.45 -67.12 7.91
N PRO A 59 10.82 -67.42 6.76
CA PRO A 59 10.55 -66.40 5.76
C PRO A 59 9.30 -65.60 6.17
N GLN A 60 9.48 -64.41 6.73
CA GLN A 60 8.44 -63.39 6.80
C GLN A 60 8.27 -62.74 5.41
N PRO A 61 7.03 -62.51 4.92
CA PRO A 61 6.83 -61.92 3.60
C PRO A 61 7.24 -60.45 3.63
N GLN A 62 8.29 -60.12 2.87
CA GLN A 62 8.66 -58.73 2.60
C GLN A 62 7.49 -58.01 1.88
N PRO A 63 7.20 -56.73 2.21
CA PRO A 63 6.20 -55.97 1.47
C PRO A 63 6.69 -55.85 0.02
N LYS A 64 5.92 -56.45 -0.89
CA LYS A 64 6.18 -56.39 -2.33
C LYS A 64 6.21 -54.91 -2.73
N ARG A 65 7.42 -54.37 -2.93
CA ARG A 65 7.61 -53.08 -3.60
C ARG A 65 7.04 -53.24 -5.01
N GLY A 66 5.81 -52.77 -5.21
CA GLY A 66 5.15 -52.83 -6.50
C GLY A 66 5.90 -51.95 -7.49
N ILE A 67 6.71 -52.54 -8.34
CA ILE A 67 7.39 -51.87 -9.44
C ILE A 67 6.45 -51.99 -10.65
N GLY A 68 5.94 -50.86 -11.14
CA GLY A 68 5.03 -50.79 -12.29
C GLY A 68 3.85 -49.81 -12.09
N ILE A 69 3.04 -49.65 -13.13
CA ILE A 69 1.87 -48.74 -13.18
C ILE A 69 0.87 -48.99 -12.03
N ALA A 70 0.70 -50.24 -11.63
CA ALA A 70 -0.13 -50.62 -10.48
C ALA A 70 0.44 -50.17 -9.12
N GLY A 71 1.76 -49.96 -9.02
CA GLY A 71 2.40 -49.38 -7.85
C GLY A 71 2.21 -47.87 -7.78
N LEU A 72 2.16 -47.20 -8.94
CA LEU A 72 1.84 -45.77 -9.05
C LEU A 72 0.36 -45.52 -8.70
N GLU A 73 -0.55 -46.35 -9.23
CA GLU A 73 -1.99 -46.28 -8.92
C GLU A 73 -2.27 -46.45 -7.42
N ARG A 74 -1.61 -47.42 -6.77
CA ARG A 74 -1.71 -47.57 -5.30
C ARG A 74 -1.19 -46.35 -4.55
N ARG A 75 -0.08 -45.76 -5.02
CA ARG A 75 0.49 -44.55 -4.42
C ARG A 75 -0.42 -43.35 -4.59
N ASP A 76 -1.10 -43.21 -5.73
CA ASP A 76 -2.06 -42.15 -5.99
C ASP A 76 -3.33 -42.30 -5.14
N ILE A 77 -3.84 -43.53 -4.97
CA ILE A 77 -4.98 -43.81 -4.10
C ILE A 77 -4.62 -43.53 -2.64
N GLU A 78 -3.45 -43.96 -2.18
CA GLU A 78 -2.96 -43.72 -0.83
C GLU A 78 -2.71 -42.23 -0.57
N PHE A 79 -2.19 -41.49 -1.55
CA PHE A 79 -2.04 -40.04 -1.48
C PHE A 79 -3.39 -39.32 -1.36
N ARG A 80 -4.39 -39.70 -2.16
CA ARG A 80 -5.75 -39.13 -2.06
C ARG A 80 -6.36 -39.41 -0.70
N ARG A 81 -6.24 -40.63 -0.18
CA ARG A 81 -6.75 -41.01 1.14
C ARG A 81 -6.06 -40.25 2.27
N ASN A 82 -4.75 -40.06 2.18
CA ASN A 82 -4.02 -39.28 3.18
C ASN A 82 -4.42 -37.79 3.11
N ASN A 83 -4.58 -37.24 1.92
CA ASN A 83 -5.05 -35.87 1.74
C ASN A 83 -6.49 -35.69 2.27
N GLU A 84 -7.38 -36.65 2.03
CA GLU A 84 -8.74 -36.66 2.55
C GLU A 84 -8.77 -36.69 4.09
N LEU A 85 -7.91 -37.50 4.73
CA LEU A 85 -7.80 -37.55 6.18
C LEU A 85 -7.26 -36.24 6.76
N VAL A 86 -6.21 -35.67 6.17
CA VAL A 86 -5.62 -34.39 6.63
C VAL A 86 -6.61 -33.23 6.45
N ILE A 87 -7.35 -33.22 5.33
CA ILE A 87 -8.39 -32.22 5.09
C ILE A 87 -9.56 -32.40 6.07
N GLY A 88 -10.00 -33.64 6.30
CA GLY A 88 -11.07 -33.97 7.25
C GLY A 88 -10.74 -33.53 8.68
N SER A 89 -9.54 -33.86 9.17
CA SER A 89 -9.11 -33.44 10.51
C SER A 89 -8.96 -31.92 10.62
N ALA A 90 -8.48 -31.24 9.57
CA ALA A 90 -8.36 -29.79 9.57
C ALA A 90 -9.72 -29.08 9.63
N PHE A 91 -10.76 -29.64 9.01
CA PHE A 91 -12.12 -29.10 9.10
C PHE A 91 -12.75 -29.34 10.48
N GLU A 92 -12.52 -30.52 11.08
CA GLU A 92 -12.98 -30.83 12.44
C GLU A 92 -12.32 -29.89 13.47
N ASP A 93 -11.01 -29.67 13.36
CA ASP A 93 -10.29 -28.71 14.21
C ASP A 93 -10.77 -27.27 13.98
N LEU A 94 -11.08 -26.89 12.74
CA LEU A 94 -11.66 -25.57 12.44
C LEU A 94 -13.04 -25.44 13.08
N GLU A 95 -13.89 -26.45 13.01
CA GLU A 95 -15.23 -26.44 13.62
C GLU A 95 -15.17 -26.37 15.16
N ALA A 96 -14.25 -27.09 15.78
CA ALA A 96 -13.97 -26.99 17.21
C ALA A 96 -13.48 -25.58 17.59
N LEU A 97 -12.58 -25.00 16.78
CA LEU A 97 -12.11 -23.63 16.96
C LEU A 97 -13.25 -22.60 16.81
N MET A 98 -14.12 -22.75 15.81
CA MET A 98 -15.29 -21.90 15.60
C MET A 98 -16.26 -21.98 16.77
N THR A 99 -16.46 -23.18 17.33
CA THR A 99 -17.35 -23.40 18.47
C THR A 99 -16.78 -22.77 19.73
N SER A 100 -15.49 -22.97 20.01
CA SER A 100 -14.82 -22.31 21.15
C SER A 100 -14.82 -20.79 21.04
N ALA A 101 -14.61 -20.24 19.83
CA ALA A 101 -14.67 -18.80 19.60
C ALA A 101 -16.07 -18.23 19.89
N LYS A 102 -17.14 -18.93 19.49
CA LYS A 102 -18.53 -18.54 19.81
C LYS A 102 -18.80 -18.54 21.32
N GLU A 103 -18.29 -19.53 22.06
CA GLU A 103 -18.43 -19.57 23.52
C GLU A 103 -17.72 -18.40 24.20
N VAL A 104 -16.50 -18.08 23.75
CA VAL A 104 -15.73 -16.94 24.26
C VAL A 104 -16.45 -15.62 23.96
N ILE A 105 -17.03 -15.45 22.75
CA ILE A 105 -17.84 -14.27 22.41
C ILE A 105 -19.09 -14.17 23.29
N ALA A 106 -19.83 -15.27 23.47
CA ALA A 106 -21.02 -15.30 24.32
C ALA A 106 -20.68 -14.95 25.78
N MET A 107 -19.53 -15.39 26.27
CA MET A 107 -19.02 -15.03 27.59
C MET A 107 -18.69 -13.53 27.68
N ALA A 108 -18.01 -12.98 26.67
CA ALA A 108 -17.72 -11.56 26.59
C ALA A 108 -18.99 -10.69 26.53
N GLU A 109 -20.02 -11.11 25.81
CA GLU A 109 -21.33 -10.44 25.76
C GLU A 109 -22.06 -10.46 27.10
N ARG A 110 -21.98 -11.58 27.84
CA ARG A 110 -22.52 -11.66 29.21
C ARG A 110 -21.81 -10.70 30.14
N PHE A 111 -20.48 -10.55 30.05
CA PHE A 111 -19.73 -9.57 30.83
C PHE A 111 -20.06 -8.11 30.43
N ALA A 112 -20.17 -7.83 29.13
CA ALA A 112 -20.54 -6.51 28.64
C ALA A 112 -21.95 -6.10 29.12
N SER A 113 -22.95 -7.00 29.00
CA SER A 113 -24.34 -6.76 29.39
C SER A 113 -24.56 -6.69 30.91
N THR A 114 -23.81 -7.45 31.71
CA THR A 114 -23.84 -7.30 33.16
C THR A 114 -23.17 -6.00 33.63
N SER A 115 -22.12 -5.53 32.93
CA SER A 115 -21.46 -4.26 33.27
C SER A 115 -22.26 -3.01 32.86
N SER A 116 -23.08 -3.08 31.78
CA SER A 116 -23.91 -1.94 31.35
C SER A 116 -25.06 -1.62 32.29
N THR A 117 -25.36 -2.52 33.23
CA THR A 117 -26.37 -2.31 34.28
C THR A 117 -25.82 -1.48 35.46
N GLY A 118 -24.49 -1.23 35.51
CA GLY A 118 -23.83 -0.35 36.48
C GLY A 118 -23.24 0.89 35.80
N SER A 119 -23.86 2.05 36.00
CA SER A 119 -23.49 3.35 35.43
C SER A 119 -22.08 3.84 35.82
N ASN A 120 -21.02 3.33 35.18
CA ASN A 120 -19.67 3.88 35.25
C ASN A 120 -19.01 3.91 33.86
N THR A 121 -18.97 5.09 33.24
CA THR A 121 -18.39 5.34 31.90
C THR A 121 -16.91 4.99 31.79
N GLU A 122 -16.17 5.00 32.90
CA GLU A 122 -14.76 4.58 32.93
C GLU A 122 -14.58 3.07 32.84
N ALA A 123 -15.45 2.29 33.50
CA ALA A 123 -15.41 0.83 33.43
C ALA A 123 -15.68 0.35 32.00
N THR A 124 -16.58 1.03 31.27
CA THR A 124 -16.86 0.72 29.86
C THR A 124 -15.65 0.96 28.95
N ARG A 125 -14.85 2.00 29.21
CA ARG A 125 -13.61 2.27 28.44
C ARG A 125 -12.53 1.24 28.74
N LEU A 126 -12.29 0.93 30.02
CA LEU A 126 -11.30 -0.07 30.42
C LEU A 126 -11.63 -1.48 29.89
N LEU A 127 -12.92 -1.82 29.82
CA LEU A 127 -13.37 -3.09 29.24
C LEU A 127 -13.21 -3.11 27.72
N THR A 128 -13.45 -1.99 27.03
CA THR A 128 -13.22 -1.90 25.58
C THR A 128 -11.73 -2.04 25.26
N GLU A 129 -10.88 -1.40 26.06
CA GLU A 129 -9.42 -1.54 25.98
C GLU A 129 -8.97 -2.98 26.27
N SER A 130 -9.49 -3.60 27.33
CA SER A 130 -9.18 -4.99 27.67
C SER A 130 -9.67 -5.99 26.62
N ALA A 131 -10.87 -5.79 26.06
CA ALA A 131 -11.43 -6.64 25.00
C ALA A 131 -10.70 -6.47 23.66
N SER A 132 -10.14 -5.27 23.40
CA SER A 132 -9.26 -5.01 22.26
C SER A 132 -7.90 -5.68 22.43
N ALA A 133 -7.30 -5.62 23.63
CA ALA A 133 -6.05 -6.27 23.97
C ALA A 133 -6.13 -7.81 23.89
N MET A 134 -7.31 -8.37 24.16
CA MET A 134 -7.59 -9.80 24.02
C MET A 134 -8.03 -10.22 22.60
N GLY A 135 -8.10 -9.30 21.63
CA GLY A 135 -8.51 -9.61 20.25
C GLY A 135 -9.97 -10.11 20.11
N LEU A 136 -10.80 -9.92 21.14
CA LEU A 136 -12.19 -10.41 21.15
C LEU A 136 -13.13 -9.57 20.28
N MET A 137 -12.79 -8.30 20.10
CA MET A 137 -13.53 -7.39 19.22
C MET A 137 -13.31 -7.75 17.74
N THR A 138 -12.12 -8.22 17.36
CA THR A 138 -11.78 -8.58 15.97
C THR A 138 -12.36 -9.93 15.56
N THR A 139 -12.39 -10.91 16.47
CA THR A 139 -13.00 -12.23 16.22
C THR A 139 -14.52 -12.17 16.12
N LYS A 140 -15.18 -11.29 16.91
CA LYS A 140 -16.62 -11.02 16.77
C LYS A 140 -16.99 -10.50 15.38
N ASP A 141 -16.24 -9.53 14.86
CA ASP A 141 -16.54 -8.90 13.57
C ASP A 141 -16.32 -9.87 12.39
N MET A 142 -15.29 -10.71 12.48
CA MET A 142 -15.02 -11.77 11.49
C MET A 142 -16.06 -12.90 11.48
N LEU A 143 -16.63 -13.27 12.64
CA LEU A 143 -17.53 -14.42 12.77
C LEU A 143 -19.02 -14.09 12.62
N THR A 144 -19.40 -12.84 12.87
CA THR A 144 -20.82 -12.43 12.86
C THR A 144 -21.29 -11.87 11.52
N GLY A 145 -20.43 -11.84 10.49
CA GLY A 145 -20.84 -11.61 9.10
C GLY A 145 -21.68 -10.35 8.93
N GLY A 146 -21.07 -9.17 9.10
CA GLY A 146 -21.58 -7.91 8.59
C GLY A 146 -22.98 -7.50 9.07
N SER A 147 -23.05 -6.83 10.21
CA SER A 147 -24.05 -5.76 10.38
C SER A 147 -23.66 -4.82 11.51
N SER A 148 -23.56 -3.54 11.16
CA SER A 148 -23.29 -2.39 12.03
C SER A 148 -21.82 -2.10 12.33
N GLY A 149 -21.32 -1.01 11.72
CA GLY A 149 -20.00 -0.42 11.97
C GLY A 149 -19.76 -0.23 13.47
N SER A 150 -19.11 -1.23 14.04
CA SER A 150 -18.98 -1.45 15.47
C SER A 150 -18.21 -0.30 16.09
N ALA A 151 -18.57 0.11 17.31
CA ALA A 151 -17.80 1.10 18.06
C ALA A 151 -16.30 0.75 18.08
N ALA A 152 -15.96 -0.54 18.05
CA ALA A 152 -14.59 -1.03 17.94
C ALA A 152 -13.91 -0.67 16.61
N GLU A 153 -14.58 -0.81 15.47
CA GLU A 153 -14.04 -0.40 14.16
C GLU A 153 -13.78 1.11 14.15
N LYS A 154 -14.76 1.90 14.64
CA LYS A 154 -14.59 3.36 14.72
C LYS A 154 -13.41 3.74 15.61
N LEU A 155 -13.29 3.13 16.80
CA LEU A 155 -12.17 3.34 17.70
C LEU A 155 -10.84 2.94 17.06
N TYR A 156 -10.79 1.79 16.38
CA TYR A 156 -9.62 1.34 15.63
C TYR A 156 -9.19 2.37 14.58
N ILE A 157 -10.12 2.80 13.71
CA ILE A 157 -9.82 3.78 12.65
C ILE A 157 -9.41 5.13 13.26
N THR A 158 -10.03 5.56 14.36
CA THR A 158 -9.65 6.79 15.07
C THR A 158 -8.25 6.72 15.66
N GLN A 159 -7.87 5.59 16.26
CA GLN A 159 -6.49 5.43 16.77
C GLN A 159 -5.50 5.34 15.61
N LEU A 160 -5.81 4.57 14.57
CA LEU A 160 -4.99 4.52 13.36
C LEU A 160 -4.79 5.91 12.75
N SER A 161 -5.83 6.75 12.71
CA SER A 161 -5.75 8.12 12.22
C SER A 161 -4.75 8.97 13.01
N ARG A 162 -4.73 8.83 14.35
CA ARG A 162 -3.78 9.52 15.23
C ARG A 162 -2.37 8.99 15.06
N ASP A 163 -2.20 7.67 15.01
CA ASP A 163 -0.89 7.03 14.81
C ASP A 163 -0.25 7.46 13.48
N LEU A 164 -1.06 7.54 12.42
CA LEU A 164 -0.60 8.01 11.11
C LEU A 164 -0.20 9.48 11.17
N ALA A 165 -0.96 10.31 11.89
CA ALA A 165 -0.63 11.71 12.05
C ALA A 165 0.66 11.90 12.84
N GLU A 166 0.80 11.19 13.96
CA GLU A 166 2.01 11.18 14.77
C GLU A 166 3.22 10.76 13.93
N TYR A 167 3.12 9.65 13.20
CA TYR A 167 4.20 9.16 12.34
C TYR A 167 4.67 10.19 11.29
N LEU A 168 3.73 10.92 10.69
CA LEU A 168 4.04 11.94 9.70
C LEU A 168 4.61 13.22 10.30
N THR A 169 4.15 13.59 11.50
CA THR A 169 4.62 14.77 12.24
C THR A 169 5.87 14.54 13.06
N ASP A 170 6.24 13.28 13.32
CA ASP A 170 7.41 12.93 14.12
C ASP A 170 8.67 13.55 13.52
N ASP A 171 9.24 14.49 14.28
CA ASP A 171 10.41 15.26 13.89
C ASP A 171 11.64 14.37 13.66
N ALA A 172 11.72 13.21 14.33
CA ALA A 172 12.84 12.28 14.22
C ALA A 172 12.87 11.56 12.86
N HIS A 173 11.70 11.18 12.34
CA HIS A 173 11.61 10.51 11.03
C HIS A 173 11.44 11.49 9.88
N GLY A 174 10.73 12.59 10.13
CA GLY A 174 10.55 13.71 9.22
C GLY A 174 10.10 13.25 7.82
N VAL A 175 9.22 12.25 7.74
CA VAL A 175 8.85 11.60 6.46
C VAL A 175 8.28 12.61 5.49
N LEU A 176 7.35 13.45 5.96
CA LEU A 176 6.77 14.50 5.14
C LEU A 176 7.80 15.57 4.77
N ARG A 177 8.74 15.90 5.66
CA ARG A 177 9.81 16.88 5.38
C ARG A 177 10.82 16.38 4.34
N LYS A 178 11.16 15.08 4.36
CA LYS A 178 12.05 14.45 3.39
C LYS A 178 11.49 14.48 1.97
N GLU A 179 10.17 14.52 1.86
CA GLU A 179 9.42 14.43 0.59
C GLU A 179 8.88 15.81 0.19
N GLY A 180 9.54 16.89 0.62
CA GLY A 180 9.20 18.25 0.21
C GLY A 180 7.89 18.80 0.80
N GLY A 181 7.38 18.18 1.87
CA GLY A 181 6.20 18.62 2.61
C GLY A 181 4.87 18.09 2.09
N ILE A 182 4.89 17.20 1.09
CA ILE A 182 3.70 16.65 0.43
C ILE A 182 3.98 15.24 -0.09
N MET A 183 3.05 14.31 0.09
CA MET A 183 3.23 12.92 -0.33
C MET A 183 1.93 12.35 -0.89
N THR A 184 2.00 11.47 -1.89
CA THR A 184 0.79 10.80 -2.38
C THR A 184 0.24 9.83 -1.33
N LEU A 185 -1.08 9.65 -1.30
CA LEU A 185 -1.72 8.72 -0.37
C LEU A 185 -1.20 7.28 -0.55
N VAL A 186 -0.91 6.91 -1.79
CA VAL A 186 -0.41 5.58 -2.17
C VAL A 186 1.02 5.38 -1.66
N ASP A 187 1.90 6.36 -1.87
CA ASP A 187 3.28 6.29 -1.38
C ASP A 187 3.31 6.26 0.14
N LEU A 188 2.46 7.06 0.80
CA LEU A 188 2.34 7.05 2.25
C LEU A 188 1.90 5.68 2.78
N TRP A 189 0.87 5.07 2.19
CA TRP A 189 0.42 3.72 2.55
C TRP A 189 1.56 2.70 2.39
N ALA A 190 2.31 2.78 1.29
CA ALA A 190 3.42 1.88 1.02
C ALA A 190 4.57 2.06 2.02
N VAL A 191 4.96 3.31 2.32
CA VAL A 191 6.03 3.63 3.28
C VAL A 191 5.63 3.18 4.69
N PHE A 192 4.39 3.43 5.09
CA PHE A 192 3.87 3.05 6.39
C PHE A 192 3.87 1.52 6.59
N ASN A 193 3.37 0.78 5.60
CA ASN A 193 3.33 -0.69 5.66
C ASN A 193 4.73 -1.32 5.56
N ARG A 194 5.65 -0.71 4.81
CA ARG A 194 7.05 -1.17 4.76
C ARG A 194 7.74 -1.06 6.12
N ARG A 195 7.44 -0.01 6.90
CA ARG A 195 7.96 0.15 8.27
C ARG A 195 7.52 -0.99 9.20
N ARG A 196 6.35 -1.57 8.99
CA ARG A 196 5.83 -2.68 9.81
C ARG A 196 6.46 -4.05 9.49
N ASN A 197 7.44 -4.11 8.57
CA ASN A 197 8.23 -5.30 8.24
C ASN A 197 7.39 -6.56 7.91
N GLY A 198 6.17 -6.37 7.38
CA GLY A 198 5.30 -7.48 6.96
C GLY A 198 4.39 -8.05 8.05
N ILE A 199 4.37 -7.46 9.25
CA ILE A 199 3.49 -7.86 10.36
C ILE A 199 2.42 -6.78 10.54
N GLU A 200 1.16 -7.17 10.76
CA GLU A 200 0.05 -6.24 11.01
C GLU A 200 -0.11 -5.15 9.93
N LEU A 201 -0.20 -5.58 8.67
CA LEU A 201 -0.40 -4.67 7.53
C LEU A 201 -1.79 -4.04 7.56
N ILE A 202 -1.87 -2.77 7.16
CA ILE A 202 -3.14 -2.06 7.06
C ILE A 202 -3.71 -2.17 5.65
N SER A 203 -5.00 -2.47 5.57
CA SER A 203 -5.74 -2.53 4.31
C SER A 203 -5.84 -1.14 3.66
N PRO A 204 -5.84 -1.02 2.32
CA PRO A 204 -6.04 0.27 1.65
C PRO A 204 -7.36 0.95 2.02
N SER A 205 -8.42 0.17 2.29
CA SER A 205 -9.73 0.69 2.71
C SER A 205 -9.69 1.33 4.08
N ASP A 206 -9.06 0.69 5.06
CA ASP A 206 -8.98 1.21 6.43
C ASP A 206 -8.04 2.40 6.51
N PHE A 207 -6.95 2.36 5.73
CA PHE A 207 -6.04 3.48 5.58
C PHE A 207 -6.77 4.74 5.04
N SER A 208 -7.57 4.56 3.99
CA SER A 208 -8.38 5.64 3.44
C SER A 208 -9.36 6.19 4.48
N LYS A 209 -10.12 5.33 5.18
CA LYS A 209 -11.04 5.75 6.26
C LYS A 209 -10.31 6.53 7.36
N ALA A 210 -9.10 6.12 7.75
CA ALA A 210 -8.31 6.77 8.79
C ALA A 210 -7.84 8.17 8.39
N VAL A 211 -7.41 8.34 7.15
CA VAL A 211 -6.97 9.63 6.60
C VAL A 211 -8.12 10.64 6.52
N HIS A 212 -9.33 10.20 6.19
CA HIS A 212 -10.51 11.09 6.17
C HIS A 212 -10.87 11.63 7.55
N GLN A 213 -10.54 10.93 8.64
CA GLN A 213 -10.79 11.40 10.00
C GLN A 213 -9.86 12.55 10.44
N TRP A 214 -8.82 12.90 9.69
CA TRP A 214 -7.91 13.98 10.06
C TRP A 214 -8.60 15.34 10.15
N GLU A 215 -9.58 15.60 9.28
CA GLU A 215 -10.36 16.85 9.31
C GLU A 215 -11.27 16.90 10.54
N ASP A 216 -11.97 15.80 10.84
CA ASP A 216 -12.86 15.68 12.00
C ASP A 216 -12.11 15.81 13.33
N LEU A 217 -10.94 15.16 13.41
CA LEU A 217 -10.06 15.17 14.59
C LEU A 217 -9.21 16.45 14.69
N LYS A 218 -9.30 17.35 13.71
CA LYS A 218 -8.53 18.61 13.62
C LYS A 218 -7.02 18.42 13.78
N LEU A 219 -6.50 17.35 13.21
CA LEU A 219 -5.07 17.04 13.23
C LEU A 219 -4.29 18.02 12.32
N PRO A 220 -2.96 18.15 12.49
CA PRO A 220 -2.13 19.10 11.73
C PRO A 220 -1.88 18.69 10.26
N LEU A 221 -2.63 17.73 9.75
CA LEU A 221 -2.53 17.18 8.40
C LEU A 221 -3.87 17.31 7.68
N ARG A 222 -3.81 17.37 6.35
CA ARG A 222 -4.99 17.40 5.49
C ARG A 222 -4.82 16.51 4.27
N LEU A 223 -5.92 15.90 3.85
CA LEU A 223 -6.04 15.23 2.57
C LEU A 223 -6.43 16.26 1.51
N ARG A 224 -5.69 16.32 0.41
CA ARG A 224 -5.99 17.15 -0.76
C ARG A 224 -6.17 16.25 -1.97
N HIS A 225 -7.08 16.63 -2.84
CA HIS A 225 -7.31 15.97 -4.12
C HIS A 225 -6.93 16.92 -5.25
N PHE A 226 -6.11 16.45 -6.18
CA PHE A 226 -5.80 17.18 -7.41
C PHE A 226 -6.86 16.96 -8.49
N LYS A 227 -6.84 17.78 -9.54
CA LYS A 227 -7.80 17.68 -10.66
C LYS A 227 -7.73 16.33 -11.39
N SER A 228 -6.54 15.72 -11.44
CA SER A 228 -6.32 14.39 -11.99
C SER A 228 -6.96 13.25 -11.18
N GLY A 229 -7.43 13.53 -9.97
CA GLY A 229 -7.93 12.53 -9.01
C GLY A 229 -6.85 11.96 -8.09
N VAL A 230 -5.58 12.36 -8.25
CA VAL A 230 -4.51 11.97 -7.32
C VAL A 230 -4.78 12.58 -5.95
N SER A 231 -4.77 11.72 -4.92
CA SER A 231 -4.95 12.12 -3.53
C SER A 231 -3.60 12.25 -2.85
N VAL A 232 -3.37 13.37 -2.16
CA VAL A 232 -2.11 13.70 -1.50
C VAL A 232 -2.33 14.18 -0.08
N VAL A 233 -1.35 13.88 0.76
CA VAL A 233 -1.29 14.27 2.16
C VAL A 233 -0.29 15.41 2.30
N GLN A 234 -0.68 16.45 3.01
CA GLN A 234 0.18 17.60 3.31
C GLN A 234 -0.14 18.18 4.68
N GLY A 235 0.79 18.98 5.21
CA GLY A 235 0.56 19.75 6.43
C GLY A 235 -0.58 20.76 6.26
N ARG A 236 -1.30 21.05 7.34
CA ARG A 236 -2.41 22.01 7.34
C ARG A 236 -1.97 23.44 7.00
N ASP A 237 -0.72 23.78 7.32
CA ASP A 237 -0.16 25.12 7.10
C ASP A 237 0.21 25.42 5.65
N ARG A 238 0.31 24.38 4.81
CA ARG A 238 0.63 24.50 3.39
C ARG A 238 -0.65 24.76 2.62
N THR A 239 -0.84 25.98 2.13
CA THR A 239 -1.92 26.33 1.22
C THR A 239 -1.39 26.43 -0.21
N ASP A 240 -2.29 26.27 -1.17
CA ASP A 240 -1.95 26.39 -2.58
C ASP A 240 -1.33 27.75 -2.90
N GLU A 241 -1.81 28.83 -2.28
CA GLU A 241 -1.28 30.19 -2.48
C GLU A 241 0.17 30.31 -2.02
N LYS A 242 0.54 29.65 -0.91
CA LYS A 242 1.92 29.60 -0.44
C LYS A 242 2.79 28.80 -1.41
N THR A 243 2.28 27.66 -1.89
CA THR A 243 2.98 26.85 -2.88
C THR A 243 3.21 27.62 -4.18
N THR A 244 2.18 28.28 -4.73
CA THR A 244 2.30 29.10 -5.93
C THR A 244 3.32 30.21 -5.73
N ARG A 245 3.31 30.90 -4.57
CA ARG A 245 4.33 31.92 -4.25
C ARG A 245 5.74 31.34 -4.24
N SER A 246 5.97 30.22 -3.56
CA SER A 246 7.28 29.58 -3.53
C SER A 246 7.77 29.14 -4.91
N ILE A 247 6.86 28.67 -5.77
CA ILE A 247 7.19 28.34 -7.17
C ILE A 247 7.58 29.63 -7.92
N THR A 248 6.78 30.69 -7.83
CA THR A 248 7.10 31.96 -8.51
C THR A 248 8.42 32.57 -8.01
N GLU A 249 8.69 32.56 -6.70
CA GLU A 249 9.94 33.04 -6.11
C GLU A 249 11.14 32.25 -6.63
N TRP A 250 11.00 30.92 -6.75
CA TRP A 250 12.01 30.07 -7.34
C TRP A 250 12.26 30.40 -8.81
N LEU A 251 11.21 30.51 -9.64
CA LEU A 251 11.39 30.90 -11.05
C LEU A 251 12.00 32.31 -11.19
N HIS A 252 11.65 33.24 -10.30
CA HIS A 252 12.28 34.56 -10.27
C HIS A 252 13.77 34.48 -9.94
N SER A 253 14.19 33.55 -9.08
CA SER A 253 15.61 33.33 -8.78
C SER A 253 16.42 32.79 -9.97
N LEU A 254 15.74 32.17 -10.95
CA LEU A 254 16.34 31.66 -12.18
C LEU A 254 16.43 32.73 -13.29
N LEU A 255 15.86 33.93 -13.09
CA LEU A 255 15.99 35.02 -14.04
C LEU A 255 17.44 35.53 -14.07
N PRO A 256 18.04 35.71 -15.26
CA PRO A 256 19.39 36.24 -15.36
C PRO A 256 19.44 37.67 -14.83
N SER A 257 20.44 37.97 -13.98
CA SER A 257 20.62 39.28 -13.35
C SER A 257 21.02 40.40 -14.33
N SER A 258 21.37 40.05 -15.56
CA SER A 258 21.66 41.01 -16.64
C SER A 258 21.08 40.48 -17.95
N PRO A 259 20.14 41.20 -18.59
CA PRO A 259 19.60 40.81 -19.89
C PRO A 259 20.62 41.14 -20.98
N SER A 260 21.55 40.21 -21.27
CA SER A 260 22.46 40.35 -22.41
C SER A 260 21.76 40.14 -23.75
N ASP A 261 20.70 39.31 -23.77
CA ASP A 261 19.95 38.93 -24.96
C ASP A 261 18.44 39.05 -24.71
N PRO A 262 17.65 39.55 -25.68
CA PRO A 262 16.19 39.70 -25.52
C PRO A 262 15.46 38.36 -25.36
N ALA A 263 16.05 37.26 -25.83
CA ALA A 263 15.53 35.91 -25.61
C ALA A 263 15.74 35.43 -24.15
N ASN A 264 16.74 35.96 -23.45
CA ASN A 264 17.03 35.65 -22.05
C ASN A 264 16.16 36.46 -21.07
N ASN A 265 15.37 37.42 -21.57
CA ASN A 265 14.47 38.22 -20.73
C ASN A 265 13.34 37.41 -20.12
N PHE A 266 12.95 36.29 -20.74
CA PHE A 266 11.86 35.43 -20.28
C PHE A 266 12.30 34.39 -19.24
N GLY A 267 13.60 34.34 -18.91
CA GLY A 267 14.17 33.41 -17.94
C GLY A 267 14.44 32.02 -18.50
N GLN A 268 14.37 31.01 -17.63
CA GLN A 268 14.55 29.61 -17.98
C GLN A 268 13.24 28.83 -17.74
N GLY A 269 12.76 28.11 -18.76
CA GLY A 269 11.62 27.21 -18.64
C GLY A 269 11.95 26.02 -17.75
N VAL A 270 11.07 25.72 -16.80
CA VAL A 270 11.23 24.60 -15.86
C VAL A 270 10.36 23.41 -16.25
N THR A 271 10.85 22.21 -16.00
CA THR A 271 10.08 20.96 -16.19
C THR A 271 9.64 20.43 -14.84
N ALA A 272 8.69 19.49 -14.83
CA ALA A 272 8.29 18.79 -13.60
C ALA A 272 9.48 18.10 -12.90
N LEU A 273 10.49 17.65 -13.66
CA LEU A 273 11.71 17.07 -13.10
C LEU A 273 12.55 18.11 -12.36
N HIS A 274 12.75 19.30 -12.94
CA HIS A 274 13.48 20.38 -12.25
C HIS A 274 12.77 20.80 -10.96
N ALA A 275 11.43 20.87 -10.97
CA ALA A 275 10.65 21.19 -9.78
C ALA A 275 10.74 20.08 -8.71
N ALA A 276 10.70 18.81 -9.13
CA ALA A 276 10.88 17.66 -8.23
C ALA A 276 12.24 17.70 -7.53
N GLU A 277 13.32 17.98 -8.26
CA GLU A 277 14.67 18.09 -7.69
C GLU A 277 14.82 19.28 -6.75
N HIS A 278 14.27 20.44 -7.11
CA HIS A 278 14.39 21.65 -6.29
C HIS A 278 13.59 21.58 -4.99
N PHE A 279 12.34 21.10 -5.06
CA PHE A 279 11.45 21.06 -3.90
C PHE A 279 11.46 19.74 -3.14
N GLY A 280 12.13 18.70 -3.66
CA GLY A 280 12.10 17.36 -3.09
C GLY A 280 10.76 16.66 -3.25
N TRP A 281 9.97 17.04 -4.26
CA TRP A 281 8.67 16.42 -4.54
C TRP A 281 8.82 15.16 -5.38
N SER A 282 7.85 14.26 -5.28
CA SER A 282 7.71 13.21 -6.27
C SER A 282 7.32 13.82 -7.62
N LEU A 283 7.74 13.19 -8.72
CA LEU A 283 7.52 13.71 -10.08
C LEU A 283 6.04 13.97 -10.38
N GLY A 284 5.16 13.08 -9.92
CA GLY A 284 3.71 13.24 -10.09
C GLY A 284 3.19 14.47 -9.35
N VAL A 285 3.60 14.67 -8.10
CA VAL A 285 3.20 15.86 -7.33
C VAL A 285 3.76 17.14 -7.93
N ALA A 286 4.99 17.11 -8.43
CA ALA A 286 5.60 18.27 -9.08
C ALA A 286 4.84 18.70 -10.34
N ALA A 287 4.39 17.74 -11.16
CA ALA A 287 3.56 18.04 -12.33
C ALA A 287 2.23 18.69 -11.94
N GLU A 288 1.54 18.14 -10.94
CA GLU A 288 0.25 18.66 -10.45
C GLU A 288 0.37 20.05 -9.81
N GLU A 289 1.44 20.31 -9.05
CA GLU A 289 1.64 21.63 -8.42
C GLU A 289 2.01 22.71 -9.45
N LEU A 290 2.72 22.35 -10.53
CA LEU A 290 2.98 23.27 -11.66
C LEU A 290 1.71 23.55 -12.46
N GLU A 291 0.91 22.53 -12.76
CA GLU A 291 -0.39 22.70 -13.44
C GLU A 291 -1.35 23.53 -12.58
N MET A 292 -1.36 23.32 -11.26
CA MET A 292 -2.12 24.15 -10.34
C MET A 292 -1.68 25.62 -10.35
N ALA A 293 -0.37 25.88 -10.43
CA ALA A 293 0.15 27.25 -10.50
C ALA A 293 -0.20 27.93 -11.83
N GLU A 294 -0.26 27.16 -12.92
CA GLU A 294 -0.78 27.61 -14.20
C GLU A 294 -2.28 27.90 -14.17
N ASP A 295 -3.10 27.03 -13.57
CA ASP A 295 -4.54 27.24 -13.40
C ASP A 295 -4.87 28.53 -12.65
N ARG A 296 -3.96 28.95 -11.76
CA ARG A 296 -4.03 30.21 -11.03
C ARG A 296 -3.52 31.42 -11.82
N GLY A 297 -3.05 31.21 -13.05
CA GLY A 297 -2.49 32.25 -13.91
C GLY A 297 -1.08 32.69 -13.53
N ALA A 298 -0.39 32.01 -12.61
CA ALA A 298 0.97 32.40 -12.21
C ALA A 298 2.04 31.91 -13.20
N LEU A 299 1.77 30.79 -13.87
CA LEU A 299 2.64 30.19 -14.87
C LEU A 299 1.93 30.07 -16.21
N VAL A 300 2.72 29.89 -17.28
CA VAL A 300 2.25 29.53 -18.61
C VAL A 300 2.97 28.29 -19.12
N ARG A 301 2.26 27.45 -19.88
CA ARG A 301 2.82 26.25 -20.51
C ARG A 301 3.38 26.53 -21.91
N ASP A 302 4.53 25.93 -22.20
CA ASP A 302 5.14 25.79 -23.52
C ASP A 302 5.27 24.30 -23.81
N GLN A 303 4.50 23.80 -24.78
CA GLN A 303 4.51 22.40 -25.18
C GLN A 303 5.11 22.27 -26.57
N ASP A 304 6.29 21.64 -26.61
CA ASP A 304 7.02 21.37 -27.83
C ASP A 304 7.30 19.85 -27.95
N THR A 305 7.80 19.42 -29.11
CA THR A 305 8.32 18.07 -29.36
C THR A 305 9.38 17.64 -28.34
N SER A 306 10.08 18.60 -27.75
CA SER A 306 11.07 18.38 -26.68
C SER A 306 10.46 18.15 -25.29
N GLY A 307 9.18 18.43 -25.09
CA GLY A 307 8.46 18.23 -23.83
C GLY A 307 7.66 19.44 -23.37
N LEU A 308 7.10 19.34 -22.16
CA LEU A 308 6.33 20.40 -21.50
C LEU A 308 7.24 21.22 -20.58
N ARG A 309 7.27 22.54 -20.80
CA ARG A 309 7.98 23.51 -19.96
C ARG A 309 7.01 24.53 -19.40
N PHE A 310 7.25 24.97 -18.18
CA PHE A 310 6.51 26.03 -17.51
C PHE A 310 7.38 27.27 -17.38
N TRP A 311 6.76 28.43 -17.59
CA TRP A 311 7.39 29.74 -17.53
C TRP A 311 6.59 30.68 -16.64
N LEU A 312 7.22 31.75 -16.13
CA LEU A 312 6.49 32.81 -15.44
C LEU A 312 5.46 33.44 -16.40
N ASN A 313 4.25 33.70 -15.90
CA ASN A 313 3.25 34.38 -16.71
C ASN A 313 3.58 35.88 -16.82
N VAL A 314 4.11 36.28 -17.97
CA VAL A 314 4.37 37.70 -18.30
C VAL A 314 3.17 38.33 -19.02
N PHE A 315 2.21 37.53 -19.48
CA PHE A 315 1.05 37.98 -20.25
C PHE A 315 -0.03 38.61 -19.38
N ASP A 316 -0.06 38.32 -18.08
CA ASP A 316 -1.02 38.92 -17.13
C ASP A 316 -0.87 40.44 -17.02
N ALA A 317 0.33 40.97 -17.31
CA ALA A 317 0.62 42.40 -17.33
C ALA A 317 0.30 43.08 -18.67
N ILE A 318 -0.11 42.31 -19.70
CA ILE A 318 -0.43 42.85 -21.02
C ILE A 318 -1.90 43.25 -21.01
N GLU A 319 -2.16 44.55 -20.80
CA GLU A 319 -3.46 45.13 -21.11
C GLU A 319 -3.67 45.03 -22.62
N VAL A 320 -4.48 44.06 -23.04
CA VAL A 320 -4.94 43.97 -24.43
C VAL A 320 -6.02 45.04 -24.58
N ASP A 321 -5.66 46.15 -25.24
CA ASP A 321 -6.62 47.15 -25.69
C ASP A 321 -7.51 46.49 -26.75
N MET A 322 -8.66 45.98 -26.31
CA MET A 322 -9.66 45.44 -27.21
C MET A 322 -10.20 46.62 -28.01
N PRO A 323 -10.06 46.63 -29.35
CA PRO A 323 -10.62 47.70 -30.15
C PRO A 323 -12.11 47.82 -29.83
N SER A 324 -12.56 49.02 -29.45
CA SER A 324 -13.97 49.29 -29.21
C SER A 324 -14.75 48.82 -30.44
N LEU A 325 -15.68 47.87 -30.26
CA LEU A 325 -16.55 47.37 -31.31
C LEU A 325 -17.14 48.58 -32.05
N THR A 326 -16.79 48.72 -33.33
CA THR A 326 -17.42 49.72 -34.18
C THR A 326 -18.82 49.22 -34.54
N GLU A 327 -19.77 50.10 -34.90
CA GLU A 327 -21.13 49.71 -35.29
C GLU A 327 -21.15 48.66 -36.44
N GLY A 328 -20.08 48.59 -37.25
CA GLY A 328 -19.89 47.57 -38.27
C GLY A 328 -19.57 46.17 -37.71
N ASP A 329 -18.90 46.09 -36.56
CA ASP A 329 -18.52 44.82 -35.94
C ASP A 329 -19.72 44.16 -35.23
N GLU A 330 -20.63 44.94 -34.65
CA GLU A 330 -21.90 44.42 -34.11
C GLU A 330 -22.77 43.76 -35.20
N ALA A 331 -22.80 44.35 -36.39
CA ALA A 331 -23.52 43.77 -37.52
C ALA A 331 -22.90 42.43 -37.94
N VAL A 332 -21.57 42.32 -37.97
CA VAL A 332 -20.85 41.07 -38.30
C VAL A 332 -21.06 40.00 -37.22
N PHE A 333 -21.00 40.37 -35.94
CA PHE A 333 -21.29 39.45 -34.83
C PHE A 333 -22.75 39.00 -34.81
N SER A 334 -23.70 39.86 -35.19
CA SER A 334 -25.10 39.47 -35.33
C SER A 334 -25.32 38.48 -36.47
N LEU A 335 -24.60 38.66 -37.59
CA LEU A 335 -24.64 37.78 -38.75
C LEU A 335 -24.06 36.39 -38.42
N LEU A 336 -22.90 36.37 -37.75
CA LEU A 336 -22.26 35.12 -37.30
C LEU A 336 -23.12 34.33 -36.31
N ARG A 337 -23.86 35.04 -35.44
CA ARG A 337 -24.83 34.41 -34.51
C ARG A 337 -26.05 33.86 -35.25
N SER A 338 -26.50 34.53 -36.32
CA SER A 338 -27.61 34.05 -37.16
C SER A 338 -27.26 32.83 -38.00
N GLU A 339 -25.98 32.72 -38.41
CA GLU A 339 -25.43 31.57 -39.14
C GLU A 339 -24.95 30.42 -38.21
N GLY A 340 -25.01 30.62 -36.89
CA GLY A 340 -24.66 29.60 -35.89
C GLY A 340 -23.16 29.27 -35.79
N LEU A 341 -22.29 30.19 -36.22
CA LEU A 341 -20.83 30.00 -36.14
C LEU A 341 -20.22 30.48 -34.81
N VAL A 342 -20.96 31.23 -33.99
CA VAL A 342 -20.55 31.70 -32.65
C VAL A 342 -21.73 31.66 -31.69
#